data_AF-A0A0F2RY66-F1
#
_entry.id   AF-A0A0F2RY66-F1
#
_cell.length_a   1.000
_cell.length_b   1.000
_cell.length_c   1.000
_cell.angle_alpha   90.00
_cell.angle_beta   90.00
_cell.angle_gamma   90.00
#
_symmetry.space_group_name_H-M   'P 1'
#
loop_
_entity.id
_entity.type
_entity.pdbx_description
1 polymer ?
#
loop_
_entity_poly.entity_id
_entity_poly.type
_entity_poly.pdbx_seq_one_letter_code
_entity_poly.pdbx_strand_id
1 'polypeptide(L)'
;MAQNHPPRFDQTTRTLFLRLTIARAMTPRMQKRLYALRELERLLAIAADGHQLGVRGFLLNSLGKDYPVSKRAMDLELRGYGPQRLVEAAEQIELKLWVQPHAHRKG
;
A
#
# COMPACT_ATOMS: atom_id res chain seq x y z
N MET A 1 18.66 -15.44 -17.10
CA MET A 1 17.28 -15.24 -17.59
C MET A 1 16.38 -15.05 -16.38
N ALA A 2 15.88 -13.84 -16.14
CA ALA A 2 15.02 -13.55 -15.00
C ALA A 2 13.65 -14.19 -15.26
N GLN A 3 13.30 -15.20 -14.47
CA GLN A 3 12.00 -15.86 -14.57
C GLN A 3 10.94 -14.88 -14.03
N ASN A 4 10.17 -14.28 -14.95
CA ASN A 4 8.95 -13.55 -14.64
C ASN A 4 7.91 -14.54 -14.11
N HIS A 5 7.98 -14.85 -12.81
CA HIS A 5 6.88 -15.54 -12.15
C HIS A 5 5.68 -14.58 -12.10
N PRO A 6 4.49 -14.99 -12.58
CA PRO A 6 3.28 -14.21 -12.34
C PRO A 6 3.09 -14.08 -10.83
N PRO A 7 2.55 -12.95 -10.34
CA PRO A 7 2.38 -12.75 -8.91
C PRO A 7 1.53 -13.89 -8.32
N ARG A 8 2.13 -14.65 -7.39
CA ARG A 8 1.42 -15.70 -6.65
C ARG A 8 0.22 -15.06 -5.94
N PHE A 9 -0.95 -15.60 -6.21
CA PHE A 9 -2.22 -15.17 -5.63
C PHE A 9 -2.18 -15.34 -4.11
N ASP A 10 -2.15 -14.24 -3.35
CA ASP A 10 -2.26 -14.27 -1.89
C ASP A 10 -3.74 -14.14 -1.51
N GLN A 11 -4.40 -15.27 -1.23
CA GLN A 11 -5.82 -15.33 -0.88
C GLN A 11 -6.17 -14.57 0.41
N THR A 12 -5.18 -14.15 1.21
CA THR A 12 -5.42 -13.41 2.44
C THR A 12 -5.60 -11.90 2.22
N THR A 13 -5.31 -11.41 1.01
CA THR A 13 -5.40 -9.98 0.66
C THR A 13 -6.78 -9.60 0.11
N ARG A 14 -7.38 -8.57 0.72
CA ARG A 14 -8.75 -8.13 0.41
C ARG A 14 -8.81 -7.10 -0.73
N THR A 15 -7.75 -6.33 -0.92
CA THR A 15 -7.68 -5.26 -1.92
C THR A 15 -6.83 -5.67 -3.13
N LEU A 16 -7.26 -5.26 -4.32
CA LEU A 16 -6.44 -5.38 -5.52
C LEU A 16 -5.18 -4.52 -5.41
N PHE A 17 -5.26 -3.37 -4.73
CA PHE A 17 -4.09 -2.54 -4.45
C PHE A 17 -2.95 -3.32 -3.78
N LEU A 18 -3.26 -4.07 -2.71
CA LEU A 18 -2.24 -4.84 -1.99
C LEU A 18 -1.73 -6.02 -2.83
N ARG A 19 -2.61 -6.70 -3.57
CA ARG A 19 -2.21 -7.77 -4.52
C ARG A 19 -1.19 -7.30 -5.54
N LEU A 20 -1.46 -6.15 -6.15
CA LEU A 20 -0.56 -5.53 -7.13
C LEU A 20 0.74 -5.03 -6.49
N THR A 21 0.69 -4.60 -5.23
CA THR A 21 1.89 -4.19 -4.48
C THR A 21 2.79 -5.38 -4.17
N ILE A 22 2.24 -6.53 -3.77
CA ILE A 22 2.99 -7.78 -3.52
C ILE A 22 3.79 -8.18 -4.77
N ALA A 23 3.16 -8.11 -5.94
CA ALA A 23 3.78 -8.43 -7.22
C ALA A 23 5.06 -7.64 -7.50
N ARG A 24 5.15 -6.42 -6.96
CA ARG A 24 6.24 -5.47 -7.22
C ARG A 24 7.31 -5.46 -6.14
N ALA A 25 7.07 -6.07 -4.97
CA ALA A 25 7.93 -6.00 -3.80
C ALA A 25 9.22 -6.84 -3.92
N MET A 26 10.09 -6.49 -4.88
CA MET A 26 11.31 -7.24 -5.23
C MET A 26 12.55 -6.80 -4.44
N THR A 27 12.49 -5.67 -3.73
CA THR A 27 13.63 -5.13 -2.98
C THR A 27 13.39 -5.22 -1.47
N PRO A 28 14.45 -5.29 -0.62
CA PRO A 28 14.28 -5.31 0.84
C PRO A 28 13.50 -4.09 1.37
N ARG A 29 13.69 -2.92 0.75
CA ARG A 29 12.94 -1.71 1.09
C ARG A 29 11.45 -1.85 0.79
N MET A 30 11.12 -2.41 -0.38
CA MET A 30 9.72 -2.66 -0.74
C MET A 30 9.10 -3.77 0.10
N GLN A 31 9.86 -4.78 0.52
CA GLN A 31 9.40 -5.80 1.45
C GLN A 31 9.01 -5.20 2.81
N LYS A 32 9.83 -4.29 3.37
CA LYS A 32 9.47 -3.55 4.61
C LYS A 32 8.17 -2.77 4.45
N ARG A 33 8.02 -2.04 3.34
CA ARG A 33 6.76 -1.36 3.01
C ARG A 33 5.60 -2.35 2.92
N LEU A 34 5.78 -3.48 2.27
CA LEU A 34 4.73 -4.50 2.12
C LEU A 34 4.23 -5.03 3.47
N TYR A 35 5.12 -5.28 4.44
CA TYR A 35 4.71 -5.68 5.79
C TYR A 35 3.80 -4.64 6.46
N ALA A 36 4.17 -3.36 6.36
CA ALA A 36 3.35 -2.27 6.87
C ALA A 36 1.98 -2.19 6.16
N LEU A 37 1.95 -2.38 4.84
CA LEU A 37 0.71 -2.34 4.06
C LEU A 37 -0.22 -3.52 4.32
N ARG A 38 0.32 -4.71 4.59
CA ARG A 38 -0.48 -5.87 5.03
C ARG A 38 -1.18 -5.59 6.35
N GLU A 39 -0.46 -5.05 7.32
CA GLU A 39 -1.05 -4.71 8.61
C GLU A 39 -2.07 -3.57 8.48
N LEU A 40 -1.78 -2.58 7.63
CA LEU A 40 -2.71 -1.49 7.32
C LEU A 40 -4.02 -2.02 6.69
N GLU A 41 -3.96 -2.90 5.69
CA GLU A 41 -5.15 -3.52 5.08
C GLU A 41 -5.97 -4.28 6.11
N ARG A 42 -5.31 -5.06 6.97
CA ARG A 42 -5.97 -5.82 8.04
C ARG A 42 -6.76 -4.92 8.98
N LEU A 43 -6.17 -3.81 9.41
CA LEU A 43 -6.81 -2.85 10.32
C LEU A 43 -7.95 -2.10 9.64
N LEU A 44 -7.79 -1.72 8.38
CA LEU A 44 -8.85 -1.09 7.59
C LEU A 44 -10.04 -2.03 7.39
N ALA A 45 -9.80 -3.31 7.11
CA ALA A 45 -10.85 -4.29 6.95
C ALA A 45 -11.67 -4.47 8.23
N ILE A 46 -11.01 -4.64 9.37
CA ILE A 46 -11.68 -4.72 10.69
C ILE A 46 -12.57 -3.50 10.93
N ALA A 47 -12.08 -2.30 10.60
CA ALA A 47 -12.86 -1.07 10.75
C ALA A 47 -14.03 -0.99 9.74
N ALA A 48 -13.83 -1.44 8.50
CA ALA A 48 -14.87 -1.47 7.47
C ALA A 48 -16.01 -2.45 7.81
N ASP A 49 -15.67 -3.56 8.48
CA ASP A 49 -16.63 -4.55 9.00
C ASP A 49 -17.40 -4.03 10.25
N GLY A 50 -17.12 -2.80 10.71
CA GLY A 50 -17.81 -2.17 11.84
C GLY A 50 -17.26 -2.53 13.21
N HIS A 51 -16.14 -3.26 13.28
CA HIS A 51 -15.53 -3.64 14.55
C HIS A 51 -14.70 -2.50 15.16
N GLN A 52 -14.69 -2.43 16.49
CA GLN A 52 -13.87 -1.47 17.23
C GLN A 52 -12.40 -1.91 17.23
N LEU A 53 -11.50 -1.00 16.85
CA LEU A 53 -10.06 -1.25 16.84
C LEU A 53 -9.39 -1.09 18.21
N GLY A 54 -10.00 -0.36 19.14
CA GLY A 54 -9.40 -0.02 20.44
C GLY A 54 -7.98 0.54 20.28
N VAL A 55 -7.02 -0.01 21.03
CA VAL A 55 -5.60 0.39 20.96
C VAL A 55 -5.00 0.21 19.56
N ARG A 56 -5.49 -0.73 18.75
CA ARG A 56 -5.01 -0.92 17.37
C ARG A 56 -5.39 0.26 16.46
N GLY A 57 -6.31 1.14 16.88
CA GLY A 57 -6.61 2.39 16.20
C GLY A 57 -5.41 3.35 16.17
N PHE A 58 -4.55 3.33 17.20
CA PHE A 58 -3.30 4.10 17.19
C PHE A 58 -2.35 3.60 16.12
N LEU A 59 -2.24 2.29 15.95
CA LEU A 59 -1.41 1.68 14.90
C LEU A 59 -1.94 2.03 13.51
N LEU A 60 -3.27 1.96 13.29
CA LEU A 60 -3.90 2.38 12.04
C LEU A 60 -3.58 3.85 11.73
N ASN A 61 -3.69 4.74 12.71
CA ASN A 61 -3.38 6.16 12.54
C ASN A 61 -1.88 6.39 12.25
N SER A 62 -0.99 5.66 12.92
CA SER A 62 0.46 5.77 12.71
C SER A 62 0.84 5.32 11.29
N LEU A 63 0.48 4.09 10.93
CA LEU A 63 0.72 3.55 9.58
C LEU A 63 0.04 4.40 8.50
N GLY A 64 -1.16 4.90 8.78
CA GLY A 64 -1.89 5.75 7.86
C GLY A 64 -1.22 7.08 7.54
N LYS A 65 -0.41 7.62 8.45
CA LYS A 65 0.40 8.83 8.22
C LYS A 65 1.62 8.54 7.35
N ASP A 66 2.23 7.37 7.53
CA ASP A 66 3.40 6.95 6.75
C ASP A 66 3.04 6.50 5.33
N TYR A 67 1.82 5.94 5.16
CA TYR A 67 1.34 5.39 3.88
C TYR A 67 -0.05 5.96 3.49
N PRO A 68 -0.19 7.29 3.30
CA PRO A 68 -1.48 7.93 3.11
C PRO A 68 -2.18 7.55 1.80
N VAL A 69 -1.42 7.36 0.72
CA VAL A 69 -1.98 7.02 -0.60
C VAL A 69 -2.44 5.57 -0.59
N SER A 70 -1.62 4.68 -0.04
CA SER A 70 -1.97 3.28 0.13
C SER A 70 -3.17 3.10 1.05
N LYS A 71 -3.22 3.82 2.18
CA LYS A 71 -4.38 3.82 3.09
C LYS A 71 -5.65 4.21 2.34
N ARG A 72 -5.61 5.32 1.60
CA ARG A 72 -6.78 5.80 0.86
C ARG A 72 -7.21 4.81 -0.22
N ALA A 73 -6.25 4.23 -0.94
CA ALA A 73 -6.54 3.27 -2.00
C ALA A 73 -7.24 2.02 -1.45
N MET A 74 -6.71 1.44 -0.37
CA MET A 74 -7.28 0.26 0.26
C MET A 74 -8.63 0.54 0.93
N ASP A 75 -8.78 1.67 1.62
CA ASP A 75 -10.05 2.07 2.25
C ASP A 75 -11.17 2.24 1.22
N LEU A 76 -10.88 2.83 0.05
CA LEU A 76 -11.85 2.94 -1.05
C LEU A 76 -12.26 1.58 -1.60
N GLU A 77 -11.30 0.68 -1.82
CA GLU A 77 -11.57 -0.67 -2.31
C GLU A 77 -12.43 -1.48 -1.32
N LEU A 78 -12.10 -1.43 -0.03
CA LEU A 78 -12.85 -2.11 1.03
C LEU A 78 -14.28 -1.58 1.19
N ARG A 79 -14.53 -0.31 0.84
CA ARG A 79 -15.87 0.30 0.85
C ARG A 79 -16.64 0.11 -0.47
N GLY A 80 -16.10 -0.63 -1.43
CA GLY A 80 -16.79 -0.96 -2.68
C GLY A 80 -16.65 0.06 -3.81
N TYR A 81 -15.75 1.06 -3.69
CA TYR A 81 -15.50 2.05 -4.76
C TYR A 81 -14.65 1.52 -5.93
N GLY A 82 -14.36 0.23 -5.94
CA GLY A 82 -13.58 -0.44 -6.98
C GLY A 82 -12.07 -0.13 -6.93
N PRO A 83 -11.29 -0.78 -7.83
CA PRO A 83 -9.83 -0.74 -7.75
C PRO A 83 -9.24 0.62 -8.10
N GLN A 84 -8.31 1.11 -7.27
CA GLN A 84 -7.75 2.45 -7.46
C GLN A 84 -6.55 2.46 -8.41
N ARG A 85 -5.81 1.34 -8.54
CA ARG A 85 -4.65 1.19 -9.43
C ARG A 85 -3.52 2.22 -9.21
N LEU A 86 -3.44 2.83 -8.02
CA LEU A 86 -2.47 3.87 -7.66
C LEU A 86 -1.12 3.34 -7.15
N VAL A 87 -0.77 2.08 -7.43
CA VAL A 87 0.37 1.41 -6.78
C VAL A 87 1.69 2.14 -7.04
N GLU A 88 1.95 2.51 -8.29
CA GLU A 88 3.20 3.19 -8.67
C GLU A 88 3.29 4.59 -8.04
N ALA A 89 2.20 5.37 -8.07
CA ALA A 89 2.16 6.69 -7.45
C ALA A 89 2.37 6.59 -5.93
N ALA A 90 1.71 5.62 -5.27
CA ALA A 90 1.88 5.38 -3.84
C ALA A 90 3.33 4.99 -3.51
N GLU A 91 3.95 4.12 -4.30
CA GLU A 91 5.37 3.77 -4.15
C GLU A 91 6.26 5.01 -4.29
N GLN A 92 6.08 5.81 -5.32
CA GLN A 92 6.91 6.99 -5.58
C GLN A 92 6.82 8.02 -4.45
N ILE A 93 5.61 8.28 -3.95
CA ILE A 93 5.36 9.24 -2.88
C ILE A 93 5.89 8.71 -1.54
N GLU A 94 5.46 7.51 -1.15
CA GLU A 94 5.68 6.99 0.21
C GLU A 94 7.11 6.47 0.41
N LEU A 95 7.76 6.01 -0.66
CA LEU A 95 9.19 5.70 -0.64
C LEU A 95 10.06 6.91 -0.97
N LYS A 96 9.49 8.13 -1.10
CA LYS A 96 10.25 9.36 -1.41
C LYS A 96 11.14 9.18 -2.67
N LEU A 97 10.65 8.43 -3.65
CA LEU A 97 11.32 8.22 -4.94
C LEU A 97 10.89 9.25 -5.97
N TRP A 98 9.84 10.02 -5.67
CA TRP A 98 9.41 11.14 -6.50
C TRP A 98 10.52 12.20 -6.53
N VAL A 99 11.23 12.28 -7.65
CA VAL A 99 12.14 13.38 -7.95
C VAL A 99 11.35 14.42 -8.73
N GLN A 100 11.31 15.66 -8.24
CA GLN A 100 10.63 16.75 -8.93
C GLN A 100 11.29 16.94 -10.32
N PRO A 101 10.52 16.93 -11.43
CA PRO A 101 11.08 16.95 -12.78
C PRO A 101 11.89 18.21 -13.15
N HIS A 102 12.02 19.21 -12.26
CA HIS A 102 12.72 20.46 -12.50
C HIS A 102 13.91 20.74 -11.55
N ALA A 103 14.35 19.76 -10.74
CA ALA A 103 15.52 19.95 -9.89
C ALA A 103 16.87 19.98 -10.66
N HIS A 104 16.87 19.70 -11.97
CA HIS A 104 18.04 19.72 -12.86
C HIS A 104 18.08 20.93 -13.81
N ARG A 105 17.89 22.15 -13.29
CA ARG A 105 18.29 23.36 -14.02
C ARG A 105 18.90 24.39 -13.07
N LYS A 106 20.18 24.19 -12.75
CA LYS A 106 21.14 25.28 -12.55
C LYS A 106 22.41 24.90 -13.31
N GLY A 107 22.60 25.60 -14.43
CA GLY A 107 23.89 25.67 -15.12
C GLY A 107 24.82 26.65 -14.43
#